data_AF-A0A933SP65-F1
#
_entry.id   AF-A0A933SP65-F1
#
_cell.length_a   1.000
_cell.length_b   1.000
_cell.length_c   1.000
_cell.angle_alpha   90.00
_cell.angle_beta   90.00
_cell.angle_gamma   90.00
#
_symmetry.space_group_name_H-M   'P 1'
#
loop_
_entity.id
_entity.type
_entity.pdbx_description
1 polymer ?
#
loop_
_entity_poly.entity_id
_entity_poly.type
_entity_poly.pdbx_seq_one_letter_code
_entity_poly.pdbx_strand_id
1 'polypeptide(L)'
;MPTTVNKIEKHGFQCPECGKKYTDAEATRAGSFCESDSCIDSMILLERINVRVEDLLEKTVAEEAKAPEAHASPQKKETPAEPAVEQLEIGLGILMCDTSGSMEDYPIEGQRVTKMKLVAGNVARGIWDLVEHMADYGKKRAFIALCGFNKEADFLKDPQGKNFIKSVEQIGNEFASPREFSDYIFDAMRKHQAYIPSGIIKEVFLGKDNTKFYTNITAGLEFAHKIKEACLNGDLSESGGPSNIRPVEDVCLTPEGESVNAPNIRCLIYSDGAHNYPTDSDIENPFDKDETSVLMTAFFGKKDSPGYAEMKGIACACPKHGAKGAFLINCMEEYHKLRGLFRMSSGASGFCGHCLPRDI
;
A
#
# COMPACT_ATOMS: atom_id res chain seq x y z
N MET A 1 -14.21 7.13 -56.45
CA MET A 1 -14.56 6.27 -55.30
C MET A 1 -14.45 7.13 -54.05
N PRO A 2 -15.49 7.25 -53.21
CA PRO A 2 -15.40 8.03 -51.99
C PRO A 2 -14.43 7.33 -51.02
N THR A 3 -13.39 8.04 -50.61
CA THR A 3 -12.45 7.58 -49.58
C THR A 3 -13.21 7.50 -48.27
N THR A 4 -13.48 6.29 -47.78
CA THR A 4 -14.01 6.07 -46.44
C THR A 4 -12.97 6.62 -45.46
N VAL A 5 -13.23 7.80 -44.92
CA VAL A 5 -12.43 8.34 -43.82
C VAL A 5 -12.74 7.44 -42.62
N ASN A 6 -11.82 6.55 -42.29
CA ASN A 6 -11.88 5.81 -41.04
C ASN A 6 -11.92 6.84 -39.91
N LYS A 7 -13.09 7.01 -39.30
CA LYS A 7 -13.22 7.79 -38.07
C LYS A 7 -12.34 7.11 -37.04
N ILE A 8 -11.24 7.76 -36.69
CA ILE A 8 -10.39 7.34 -35.59
C ILE A 8 -11.26 7.47 -34.33
N GLU A 9 -11.68 6.34 -33.77
CA GLU A 9 -12.27 6.32 -32.44
C GLU A 9 -11.24 6.87 -31.47
N LYS A 10 -11.49 8.08 -30.97
CA LYS A 10 -10.69 8.64 -29.88
C LYS A 10 -11.32 8.15 -28.57
N HIS A 11 -10.50 7.67 -27.67
CA HIS A 11 -10.94 7.30 -26.33
C HIS A 11 -10.78 8.51 -25.41
N GLY A 12 -11.73 8.65 -24.49
CA GLY A 12 -11.64 9.57 -23.37
C GLY A 12 -11.55 8.80 -22.06
N PHE A 13 -11.40 9.54 -20.97
CA PHE A 13 -11.47 9.00 -19.63
C PHE A 13 -12.49 9.78 -18.82
N GLN A 14 -13.03 9.18 -17.77
CA GLN A 14 -13.97 9.83 -16.86
C GLN A 14 -13.71 9.38 -15.43
N CYS A 15 -13.81 10.32 -14.50
CA CYS A 15 -13.83 9.99 -13.08
C CYS A 15 -15.18 9.34 -12.74
N PRO A 16 -15.22 8.10 -12.22
CA PRO A 16 -16.48 7.44 -11.85
C PRO A 16 -17.21 8.15 -10.70
N GLU A 17 -16.49 8.90 -9.88
CA GLU A 17 -17.06 9.61 -8.72
C GLU A 17 -17.67 10.98 -9.09
N CYS A 18 -16.86 11.89 -9.67
CA CYS A 18 -17.33 13.25 -9.98
C CYS A 18 -17.82 13.44 -11.41
N GLY A 19 -17.70 12.42 -12.27
CA GLY A 19 -18.10 12.48 -13.67
C GLY A 19 -17.22 13.36 -14.56
N LYS A 20 -16.18 14.03 -14.03
CA LYS A 20 -15.24 14.86 -14.80
C LYS A 20 -14.60 14.02 -15.91
N LYS A 21 -14.68 14.51 -17.14
CA LYS A 21 -14.11 13.86 -18.32
C LYS A 21 -12.71 14.40 -18.61
N TYR A 22 -11.87 13.54 -19.16
CA TYR A 22 -10.47 13.79 -19.48
C TYR A 22 -10.19 13.29 -20.90
N THR A 23 -9.43 14.06 -21.66
CA THR A 23 -8.76 13.57 -22.87
C THR A 23 -7.63 12.59 -22.51
N ASP A 24 -7.17 11.78 -23.46
CA ASP A 24 -6.01 10.87 -23.25
C ASP A 24 -4.76 11.63 -22.76
N ALA A 25 -4.54 12.84 -23.28
CA ALA A 25 -3.43 13.70 -22.87
C ALA A 25 -3.60 14.22 -21.43
N GLU A 26 -4.81 14.62 -21.03
CA GLU A 26 -5.08 15.04 -19.65
C GLU A 26 -4.97 13.88 -18.68
N ALA A 27 -5.55 12.72 -18.99
CA ALA A 27 -5.45 11.53 -18.16
C ALA A 27 -3.99 11.09 -17.97
N THR A 28 -3.19 11.15 -19.04
CA THR A 28 -1.73 10.86 -18.97
C THR A 28 -1.01 11.85 -18.06
N ARG A 29 -1.27 13.16 -18.19
CA ARG A 29 -0.68 14.18 -17.30
C ARG A 29 -1.08 14.00 -15.84
N ALA A 30 -2.33 13.61 -15.61
CA ALA A 30 -2.88 13.36 -14.29
C ALA A 30 -2.41 12.05 -13.63
N GLY A 31 -1.58 11.25 -14.34
CA GLY A 31 -1.12 9.95 -13.86
C GLY A 31 -2.23 8.90 -13.81
N SER A 32 -3.27 9.04 -14.64
CA SER A 32 -4.50 8.24 -14.64
C SER A 32 -5.40 8.41 -13.40
N PHE A 33 -5.17 9.43 -12.56
CA PHE A 33 -6.04 9.76 -11.42
C PHE A 33 -6.86 11.02 -11.66
N CYS A 34 -7.98 11.16 -10.96
CA CYS A 34 -8.79 12.36 -11.01
C CYS A 34 -8.09 13.55 -10.32
N GLU A 35 -8.19 14.70 -10.97
CA GLU A 35 -7.73 16.03 -10.53
C GLU A 35 -8.91 17.00 -10.34
N SER A 36 -10.10 16.54 -9.94
CA SER A 36 -11.08 17.48 -9.38
C SER A 36 -10.81 17.64 -7.89
N ASP A 37 -11.08 18.83 -7.35
CA ASP A 37 -10.85 19.11 -5.92
C ASP A 37 -11.61 18.13 -5.02
N SER A 38 -12.80 17.69 -5.47
CA SER A 38 -13.61 16.68 -4.78
C SER A 38 -13.02 15.26 -4.79
N CYS A 39 -12.05 14.96 -5.65
CA CYS A 39 -11.56 13.60 -5.89
C CYS A 39 -10.03 13.45 -5.80
N ILE A 40 -9.29 14.56 -5.82
CA ILE A 40 -7.83 14.56 -5.88
C ILE A 40 -7.22 13.82 -4.69
N ASP A 41 -7.77 14.03 -3.49
CA ASP A 41 -7.31 13.36 -2.28
C ASP A 41 -7.78 11.90 -2.19
N SER A 42 -8.84 11.56 -2.92
CA SER A 42 -9.39 10.21 -2.96
C SER A 42 -8.65 9.30 -3.94
N MET A 43 -7.66 9.80 -4.70
CA MET A 43 -6.86 9.02 -5.67
C MET A 43 -7.76 8.15 -6.58
N ILE A 44 -8.86 8.73 -7.08
CA ILE A 44 -9.82 8.02 -7.93
C ILE A 44 -9.17 7.75 -9.29
N LEU A 45 -9.03 6.48 -9.67
CA LEU A 45 -8.49 6.14 -10.98
C LEU A 45 -9.54 6.40 -12.06
N LEU A 46 -9.11 6.99 -13.17
CA LEU A 46 -9.98 7.35 -14.28
C LEU A 46 -10.40 6.11 -15.08
N GLU A 47 -11.68 6.03 -15.45
CA GLU A 47 -12.21 4.95 -16.28
C GLU A 47 -12.17 5.34 -17.76
N ARG A 48 -11.74 4.41 -18.62
CA ARG A 48 -11.75 4.63 -20.06
C ARG A 48 -13.19 4.60 -20.57
N ILE A 49 -13.60 5.64 -21.29
CA ILE A 49 -14.92 5.75 -21.91
C ILE A 49 -14.80 5.95 -23.42
N ASN A 50 -15.74 5.36 -24.15
CA ASN A 50 -15.87 5.56 -25.60
C ASN A 50 -16.68 6.84 -25.82
N VAL A 51 -15.99 7.96 -26.03
CA VAL A 51 -16.64 9.27 -26.21
C VAL A 51 -16.34 9.80 -27.60
N ARG A 52 -17.35 10.40 -28.24
CA ARG A 52 -17.10 11.26 -29.39
C ARG A 52 -16.46 12.55 -28.89
N VAL A 53 -15.45 13.02 -29.62
CA VAL A 53 -14.66 14.23 -29.30
C VAL A 53 -15.55 15.46 -29.10
N GLU A 54 -16.71 15.48 -29.75
CA GLU A 54 -17.68 16.57 -29.65
C GLU A 54 -18.30 16.72 -28.24
N ASP A 55 -18.38 15.65 -27.43
CA ASP A 55 -19.03 15.67 -26.11
C ASP A 55 -18.07 15.97 -24.94
N LEU A 56 -16.81 16.31 -25.23
CA LEU A 56 -15.75 16.60 -24.25
C LEU A 56 -15.51 18.10 -24.03
N LEU A 57 -16.18 18.98 -24.80
CA LEU A 57 -15.90 20.43 -24.82
C LEU A 57 -16.90 21.31 -24.04
N GLU A 58 -17.83 20.74 -23.27
CA GLU A 58 -18.74 21.55 -22.45
C GLU A 58 -18.18 21.81 -21.04
N LYS A 59 -17.99 23.10 -20.75
CA LYS A 59 -17.34 23.67 -19.56
C LYS A 59 -18.14 23.45 -18.27
N THR A 60 -17.50 22.90 -17.25
CA THR A 60 -17.94 22.97 -15.84
C THR A 60 -17.33 24.19 -15.13
N VAL A 61 -18.18 25.00 -14.51
CA VAL A 61 -17.85 26.06 -13.54
C VAL A 61 -18.41 25.63 -12.19
N ALA A 62 -17.63 25.70 -11.12
CA ALA A 62 -18.14 25.60 -9.74
C ALA A 62 -17.26 26.41 -8.77
N GLU A 63 -17.94 27.01 -7.79
CA GLU A 63 -17.51 28.01 -6.81
C GLU A 63 -16.86 27.41 -5.55
N GLU A 64 -15.96 28.16 -4.91
CA GLU A 64 -15.37 27.87 -3.60
C GLU A 64 -16.08 28.63 -2.46
N ALA A 65 -16.25 27.97 -1.30
CA ALA A 65 -16.69 28.59 -0.05
C ALA A 65 -15.66 28.35 1.08
N LYS A 66 -15.38 29.41 1.87
CA LYS A 66 -14.44 29.47 3.00
C LYS A 66 -15.06 29.02 4.33
N ALA A 67 -14.22 28.51 5.24
CA ALA A 67 -14.51 28.35 6.67
C ALA A 67 -13.48 29.08 7.57
N PRO A 68 -13.81 29.44 8.83
CA PRO A 68 -12.96 30.26 9.71
C PRO A 68 -12.23 29.49 10.83
N GLU A 69 -11.17 30.13 11.35
CA GLU A 69 -10.22 29.70 12.39
C GLU A 69 -10.77 29.82 13.83
N ALA A 70 -10.20 29.04 14.76
CA ALA A 70 -10.40 29.17 16.21
C ALA A 70 -9.07 29.17 16.99
N HIS A 71 -8.99 30.05 18.00
CA HIS A 71 -7.86 30.21 18.92
C HIS A 71 -7.98 29.30 20.16
N ALA A 72 -6.83 28.86 20.68
CA ALA A 72 -6.70 28.19 21.98
C ALA A 72 -5.77 28.97 22.93
N SER A 73 -6.10 28.97 24.23
CA SER A 73 -5.29 29.53 25.32
C SER A 73 -4.54 28.43 26.10
N PRO A 74 -3.40 28.75 26.75
CA PRO A 74 -2.51 27.75 27.34
C PRO A 74 -2.76 27.49 28.82
N GLN A 75 -2.66 26.22 29.23
CA GLN A 75 -2.67 25.79 30.63
C GLN A 75 -1.26 25.51 31.18
N LYS A 76 -1.10 25.79 32.47
CA LYS A 76 0.11 25.67 33.29
C LYS A 76 0.46 24.20 33.58
N LYS A 77 1.75 23.86 33.46
CA LYS A 77 2.34 22.57 33.82
C LYS A 77 2.82 22.57 35.27
N GLU A 78 2.42 21.54 36.01
CA GLU A 78 3.07 21.10 37.24
C GLU A 78 4.02 19.93 36.93
N THR A 79 5.13 19.85 37.67
CA THR A 79 6.21 18.88 37.45
C THR A 79 5.98 17.65 38.32
N PRO A 80 5.78 16.43 37.76
CA PRO A 80 5.68 15.22 38.55
C PRO A 80 7.03 14.52 38.70
N ALA A 81 7.11 13.72 39.77
CA ALA A 81 8.21 12.85 40.13
C ALA A 81 8.61 11.88 39.01
N GLU A 82 9.88 11.47 39.04
CA GLU A 82 10.53 10.62 38.03
C GLU A 82 9.76 9.30 37.86
N PRO A 83 9.05 9.10 36.73
CA PRO A 83 8.19 7.96 36.55
C PRO A 83 8.99 6.72 36.14
N ALA A 84 8.49 5.55 36.52
CA ALA A 84 8.90 4.30 35.88
C ALA A 84 8.77 4.48 34.37
N VAL A 85 9.78 4.01 33.61
CA VAL A 85 9.78 4.14 32.15
C VAL A 85 8.60 3.33 31.61
N GLU A 86 7.50 4.01 31.32
CA GLU A 86 6.28 3.40 30.78
C GLU A 86 6.59 2.79 29.41
N GLN A 87 6.36 1.49 29.24
CA GLN A 87 6.50 0.85 27.94
C GLN A 87 5.50 1.46 26.96
N LEU A 88 5.99 1.84 25.79
CA LEU A 88 5.16 2.47 24.78
C LEU A 88 4.32 1.41 24.06
N GLU A 89 3.01 1.38 24.33
CA GLU A 89 2.08 0.56 23.57
C GLU A 89 1.92 1.07 22.14
N ILE A 90 2.10 0.18 21.14
CA ILE A 90 2.05 0.53 19.72
C ILE A 90 1.22 -0.44 18.88
N GLY A 91 0.84 0.00 17.67
CA GLY A 91 0.48 -0.87 16.55
C GLY A 91 1.47 -0.70 15.39
N LEU A 92 1.65 -1.74 14.57
CA LEU A 92 2.63 -1.74 13.48
C LEU A 92 2.05 -2.29 12.16
N GLY A 93 2.08 -1.48 11.11
CA GLY A 93 1.84 -1.92 9.73
C GLY A 93 3.16 -2.11 8.98
N ILE A 94 3.41 -3.32 8.46
CA ILE A 94 4.56 -3.66 7.62
C ILE A 94 4.06 -3.82 6.18
N LEU A 95 4.59 -3.01 5.27
CA LEU A 95 4.14 -2.96 3.88
C LEU A 95 5.28 -3.37 2.96
N MET A 96 5.22 -4.61 2.49
CA MET A 96 6.19 -5.18 1.56
C MET A 96 5.74 -4.91 0.13
N CYS A 97 6.43 -4.02 -0.54
CA CYS A 97 6.11 -3.60 -1.90
C CYS A 97 7.05 -4.28 -2.90
N ASP A 98 6.51 -5.09 -3.81
CA ASP A 98 7.29 -5.61 -4.93
C ASP A 98 7.76 -4.44 -5.80
N THR A 99 9.07 -4.42 -6.07
CA THR A 99 9.74 -3.40 -6.88
C THR A 99 10.42 -4.01 -8.10
N SER A 100 10.12 -5.27 -8.43
CA SER A 100 10.64 -5.96 -9.61
C SER A 100 10.22 -5.30 -10.92
N GLY A 101 10.85 -5.67 -12.03
CA GLY A 101 10.55 -5.11 -13.34
C GLY A 101 9.12 -5.40 -13.84
N SER A 102 8.46 -6.46 -13.35
CA SER A 102 7.07 -6.79 -13.73
C SER A 102 6.05 -5.82 -13.13
N MET A 103 6.46 -5.05 -12.11
CA MET A 103 5.64 -4.00 -11.49
C MET A 103 5.51 -2.74 -12.34
N GLU A 104 6.30 -2.61 -13.42
CA GLU A 104 6.15 -1.58 -14.45
C GLU A 104 5.08 -1.93 -15.49
N ASP A 105 4.57 -3.16 -15.50
CA ASP A 105 3.51 -3.56 -16.42
C ASP A 105 2.14 -2.99 -15.99
N TYR A 106 1.19 -2.89 -16.94
CA TYR A 106 -0.17 -2.40 -16.71
C TYR A 106 -1.09 -3.57 -16.28
N PRO A 107 -1.69 -3.56 -15.06
CA PRO A 107 -2.48 -4.69 -14.59
C PRO A 107 -3.92 -4.69 -15.09
N ILE A 108 -4.45 -3.53 -15.51
CA ILE A 108 -5.83 -3.35 -15.95
C ILE A 108 -5.82 -2.99 -17.44
N GLU A 109 -6.53 -3.78 -18.25
CA GLU A 109 -6.59 -3.57 -19.69
C GLU A 109 -7.14 -2.18 -20.04
N GLY A 110 -6.47 -1.49 -20.96
CA GLY A 110 -6.87 -0.15 -21.41
C GLY A 110 -6.50 0.99 -20.46
N GLN A 111 -5.89 0.70 -19.31
CA GLN A 111 -5.36 1.70 -18.39
C GLN A 111 -3.86 1.91 -18.59
N ARG A 112 -3.39 3.15 -18.38
CA ARG A 112 -1.96 3.53 -18.48
C ARG A 112 -1.36 3.82 -17.10
N VAL A 113 -1.69 2.99 -16.12
CA VAL A 113 -1.14 3.06 -14.76
C VAL A 113 -0.40 1.76 -14.44
N THR A 114 0.86 1.86 -14.05
CA THR A 114 1.67 0.68 -13.72
C THR A 114 1.19 0.07 -12.40
N LYS A 115 1.47 -1.22 -12.18
CA LYS A 115 1.19 -1.87 -10.88
C LYS A 115 1.86 -1.12 -9.74
N MET A 116 3.10 -0.69 -9.93
CA MET A 116 3.87 0.09 -8.95
C MET A 116 3.15 1.39 -8.56
N LYS A 117 2.62 2.14 -9.54
CA LYS A 117 1.89 3.38 -9.26
C LYS A 117 0.55 3.12 -8.57
N LEU A 118 -0.13 2.02 -8.91
CA LEU A 118 -1.36 1.60 -8.22
C LEU A 118 -1.09 1.24 -6.75
N VAL A 119 -0.03 0.47 -6.48
CA VAL A 119 0.41 0.15 -5.11
C VAL A 119 0.72 1.43 -4.34
N ALA A 120 1.54 2.32 -4.89
CA ALA A 120 1.90 3.57 -4.24
C ALA A 120 0.68 4.45 -3.93
N GLY A 121 -0.25 4.59 -4.88
CA GLY A 121 -1.50 5.33 -4.68
C GLY A 121 -2.40 4.72 -3.60
N ASN A 122 -2.48 3.38 -3.57
CA ASN A 122 -3.29 2.69 -2.59
C ASN A 122 -2.71 2.79 -1.17
N VAL A 123 -1.40 2.53 -1.03
CA VAL A 123 -0.69 2.65 0.25
C VAL A 123 -0.82 4.06 0.80
N ALA A 124 -0.58 5.08 -0.03
CA ALA A 124 -0.69 6.46 0.38
C ALA A 124 -2.10 6.80 0.88
N ARG A 125 -3.15 6.47 0.12
CA ARG A 125 -4.53 6.74 0.53
C ARG A 125 -4.90 5.99 1.80
N GLY A 126 -4.54 4.71 1.92
CA GLY A 126 -4.85 3.90 3.09
C GLY A 126 -4.22 4.43 4.38
N ILE A 127 -2.97 4.92 4.31
CA ILE A 127 -2.31 5.58 5.45
C ILE A 127 -2.92 6.95 5.72
N TRP A 128 -3.28 7.69 4.67
CA TRP A 128 -3.85 9.03 4.82
C TRP A 128 -5.22 9.02 5.52
N ASP A 129 -6.03 7.98 5.29
CA ASP A 129 -7.25 7.76 6.07
C ASP A 129 -6.96 7.71 7.58
N LEU A 130 -5.78 7.21 8.01
CA LEU A 130 -5.37 7.21 9.41
C LEU A 130 -4.97 8.60 9.89
N VAL A 131 -4.26 9.35 9.05
CA VAL A 131 -3.90 10.74 9.32
C VAL A 131 -5.16 11.58 9.55
N GLU A 132 -6.21 11.36 8.75
CA GLU A 132 -7.47 12.10 8.81
C GLU A 132 -8.38 11.66 9.97
N HIS A 133 -8.51 10.36 10.22
CA HIS A 133 -9.59 9.83 11.07
C HIS A 133 -9.15 9.18 12.39
N MET A 134 -7.86 8.85 12.55
CA MET A 134 -7.37 8.30 13.82
C MET A 134 -7.37 9.40 14.89
N ALA A 135 -7.60 9.06 16.16
CA ALA A 135 -7.40 10.02 17.25
C ALA A 135 -5.91 10.36 17.40
N ASP A 136 -5.59 11.60 17.80
CA ASP A 136 -4.19 12.07 17.90
C ASP A 136 -3.30 11.18 18.78
N TYR A 137 -3.85 10.63 19.85
CA TYR A 137 -3.14 9.67 20.70
C TYR A 137 -2.76 8.38 19.94
N GLY A 138 -3.67 7.88 19.10
CA GLY A 138 -3.42 6.73 18.24
C GLY A 138 -2.38 7.03 17.16
N LYS A 139 -2.41 8.22 16.54
CA LYS A 139 -1.47 8.60 15.46
C LYS A 139 -0.01 8.54 15.90
N LYS A 140 0.26 8.83 17.18
CA LYS A 140 1.59 8.78 17.80
C LYS A 140 2.11 7.36 18.03
N ARG A 141 1.20 6.38 18.09
CA ARG A 141 1.45 5.00 18.51
C ARG A 141 1.22 3.99 17.39
N ALA A 142 0.63 4.39 16.27
CA ALA A 142 0.54 3.58 15.06
C ALA A 142 1.76 3.85 14.17
N PHE A 143 2.58 2.84 13.92
CA PHE A 143 3.78 2.92 13.10
C PHE A 143 3.59 2.19 11.77
N ILE A 144 4.22 2.71 10.71
CA ILE A 144 4.24 2.13 9.38
C ILE A 144 5.70 1.91 8.97
N ALA A 145 6.05 0.66 8.66
CA ALA A 145 7.28 0.27 7.98
C ALA A 145 7.01 0.13 6.48
N LEU A 146 7.65 0.97 5.65
CA LEU A 146 7.60 0.86 4.18
C LEU A 146 8.85 0.14 3.67
N CYS A 147 8.64 -0.98 2.99
CA CYS A 147 9.72 -1.86 2.55
C CYS A 147 9.56 -2.17 1.06
N GLY A 148 10.69 -2.25 0.36
CA GLY A 148 10.75 -2.71 -1.02
C GLY A 148 11.37 -4.10 -1.06
N PHE A 149 10.96 -4.92 -2.03
CA PHE A 149 11.71 -6.14 -2.36
C PHE A 149 11.81 -6.32 -3.86
N ASN A 150 12.95 -6.84 -4.28
CA ASN A 150 13.23 -7.37 -5.61
C ASN A 150 14.06 -8.65 -5.41
N LYS A 151 15.33 -8.70 -5.83
CA LYS A 151 16.26 -9.76 -5.45
C LYS A 151 16.56 -9.75 -3.95
N GLU A 152 16.62 -8.55 -3.39
CA GLU A 152 16.87 -8.27 -1.98
C GLU A 152 15.67 -7.49 -1.41
N ALA A 153 15.52 -7.50 -0.09
CA ALA A 153 14.49 -6.75 0.62
C ALA A 153 15.15 -5.77 1.60
N ASP A 154 14.70 -4.51 1.58
CA ASP A 154 15.14 -3.46 2.50
C ASP A 154 14.02 -2.45 2.74
N PHE A 155 14.21 -1.58 3.74
CA PHE A 155 13.40 -0.39 3.91
C PHE A 155 13.54 0.54 2.72
N LEU A 156 12.40 1.06 2.26
CA LEU A 156 12.40 2.28 1.45
C LEU A 156 13.00 3.41 2.30
N LYS A 157 13.78 4.29 1.67
CA LYS A 157 14.44 5.39 2.38
C LYS A 157 13.55 6.63 2.40
N ASP A 158 13.42 7.25 3.57
CA ASP A 158 12.77 8.54 3.75
C ASP A 158 13.51 9.68 3.02
N PRO A 159 12.93 10.89 2.93
CA PRO A 159 13.58 12.04 2.32
C PRO A 159 14.94 12.40 2.94
N GLN A 160 15.23 11.95 4.17
CA GLN A 160 16.51 12.12 4.85
C GLN A 160 17.49 10.95 4.62
N GLY A 161 17.10 9.94 3.84
CA GLY A 161 17.89 8.75 3.58
C GLY A 161 17.83 7.68 4.69
N LYS A 162 16.97 7.84 5.70
CA LYS A 162 16.79 6.87 6.79
C LYS A 162 15.78 5.79 6.40
N ASN A 163 15.81 4.66 7.09
CA ASN A 163 14.79 3.63 6.94
C ASN A 163 13.39 4.20 7.23
N PHE A 164 12.42 3.94 6.35
CA PHE A 164 11.06 4.42 6.54
C PHE A 164 10.32 3.53 7.54
N ILE A 165 10.43 3.89 8.81
CA ILE A 165 9.56 3.44 9.90
C ILE A 165 9.10 4.66 10.69
N LYS A 166 7.86 5.09 10.45
CA LYS A 166 7.34 6.36 10.97
C LYS A 166 5.98 6.18 11.61
N SER A 167 5.68 6.98 12.62
CA SER A 167 4.32 7.06 13.16
C SER A 167 3.39 7.72 12.15
N VAL A 168 2.08 7.43 12.24
CA VAL A 168 1.06 8.09 11.41
C VAL A 168 1.11 9.62 11.59
N GLU A 169 1.38 10.10 12.81
CA GLU A 169 1.57 11.54 13.07
C GLU A 169 2.77 12.10 12.29
N GLN A 170 3.91 11.41 12.31
CA GLN A 170 5.10 11.85 11.56
C GLN A 170 4.82 11.93 10.06
N ILE A 171 4.11 10.95 9.50
CA ILE A 171 3.72 10.94 8.09
C ILE A 171 2.82 12.14 7.77
N GLY A 172 1.79 12.39 8.58
CA GLY A 172 0.87 13.52 8.37
C GLY A 172 1.52 14.91 8.53
N ASN A 173 2.63 15.01 9.26
CA ASN A 173 3.41 16.24 9.39
C ASN A 173 4.43 16.43 8.26
N GLU A 174 4.87 15.33 7.62
CA GLU A 174 5.94 15.35 6.62
C GLU A 174 5.42 15.57 5.20
N PHE A 175 4.24 15.06 4.90
CA PHE A 175 3.58 15.21 3.59
C PHE A 175 2.34 16.08 3.74
N ALA A 176 2.02 16.88 2.71
CA ALA A 176 0.86 17.77 2.74
C ALA A 176 -0.44 17.12 2.25
N SER A 177 -0.35 16.03 1.48
CA SER A 177 -1.51 15.37 0.84
C SER A 177 -1.25 13.89 0.58
N PRO A 178 -2.30 13.07 0.38
CA PRO A 178 -2.12 11.67 -0.02
C PRO A 178 -1.48 11.55 -1.40
N ARG A 179 -1.66 12.55 -2.29
CA ARG A 179 -1.02 12.58 -3.60
C ARG A 179 0.48 12.78 -3.49
N GLU A 180 0.94 13.75 -2.71
CA GLU A 180 2.38 13.96 -2.46
C GLU A 180 3.02 12.71 -1.85
N PHE A 181 2.35 12.10 -0.87
CA PHE A 181 2.84 10.86 -0.27
C PHE A 181 2.88 9.69 -1.27
N SER A 182 1.90 9.58 -2.16
CA SER A 182 1.88 8.59 -3.25
C SER A 182 3.04 8.79 -4.22
N ASP A 183 3.32 10.03 -4.61
CA ASP A 183 4.43 10.36 -5.50
C ASP A 183 5.77 10.00 -4.84
N TYR A 184 5.92 10.31 -3.55
CA TYR A 184 7.08 9.88 -2.76
C TYR A 184 7.25 8.35 -2.72
N ILE A 185 6.19 7.58 -2.40
CA ILE A 185 6.28 6.12 -2.33
C ILE A 185 6.68 5.54 -3.70
N PHE A 186 6.07 6.04 -4.76
CA PHE A 186 6.39 5.61 -6.13
C PHE A 186 7.86 5.86 -6.48
N ASP A 187 8.37 7.06 -6.20
CA ASP A 187 9.77 7.40 -6.43
C ASP A 187 10.73 6.55 -5.57
N ALA A 188 10.36 6.26 -4.32
CA ALA A 188 11.14 5.39 -3.45
C ALA A 188 11.19 3.95 -3.97
N MET A 189 10.06 3.40 -4.44
CA MET A 189 9.99 2.08 -5.08
C MET A 189 10.86 2.04 -6.34
N ARG A 190 10.82 3.08 -7.20
CA ARG A 190 11.66 3.16 -8.40
C ARG A 190 13.15 3.27 -8.08
N LYS A 191 13.53 4.03 -7.05
CA LYS A 191 14.93 4.09 -6.58
C LYS A 191 15.40 2.73 -6.08
N HIS A 192 14.56 2.00 -5.34
CA HIS A 192 14.85 0.65 -4.88
C HIS A 192 14.99 -0.33 -6.06
N GLN A 193 14.10 -0.26 -7.05
CA GLN A 193 14.19 -1.04 -8.28
C GLN A 193 15.50 -0.76 -9.06
N ALA A 194 15.88 0.51 -9.19
CA ALA A 194 17.07 0.93 -9.92
C ALA A 194 18.39 0.58 -9.22
N TYR A 195 18.34 0.23 -7.93
CA TYR A 195 19.50 -0.28 -7.22
C TYR A 195 19.84 -1.69 -7.73
N ILE A 196 20.67 -1.73 -8.76
CA ILE A 196 21.27 -2.96 -9.29
C ILE A 196 22.63 -3.11 -8.61
N PRO A 197 22.82 -4.10 -7.71
CA PRO A 197 24.14 -4.39 -7.14
C PRO A 197 25.18 -4.53 -8.24
N SER A 198 26.38 -3.98 -8.04
CA SER A 198 27.46 -3.93 -9.02
C SER A 198 27.85 -5.30 -9.59
N GLY A 199 27.55 -6.39 -8.87
CA GLY A 199 27.71 -7.78 -9.34
C GLY A 199 26.78 -8.20 -10.49
N ILE A 200 25.61 -7.55 -10.65
CA ILE A 200 24.58 -7.90 -11.64
C ILE A 200 24.79 -7.18 -12.98
N ILE A 201 25.58 -6.09 -12.99
CA ILE A 201 25.92 -5.36 -14.22
C ILE A 201 26.50 -6.32 -15.28
N LYS A 202 27.28 -7.32 -14.86
CA LYS A 202 27.80 -8.35 -15.79
C LYS A 202 26.69 -9.20 -16.43
N GLU A 203 25.61 -9.51 -15.73
CA GLU A 203 24.48 -10.29 -16.27
C GLU A 203 23.63 -9.47 -17.24
N VAL A 204 23.36 -8.20 -16.90
CA VAL A 204 22.60 -7.26 -17.74
C VAL A 204 23.37 -6.93 -19.03
N PHE A 205 24.69 -6.71 -18.96
CA PHE A 205 25.53 -6.45 -20.14
C PHE A 205 25.65 -7.64 -21.10
N LEU A 206 25.33 -8.87 -20.66
CA LEU A 206 25.34 -10.07 -21.51
C LEU A 206 24.02 -10.27 -22.28
N GLY A 207 23.12 -9.28 -22.28
CA GLY A 207 21.88 -9.31 -23.07
C GLY A 207 20.78 -10.20 -22.50
N LYS A 208 20.93 -10.63 -21.24
CA LYS A 208 19.86 -11.27 -20.46
C LYS A 208 19.32 -10.22 -19.50
N ASP A 209 18.51 -9.29 -20.00
CA ASP A 209 17.82 -8.34 -19.11
C ASP A 209 16.74 -9.10 -18.32
N ASN A 210 17.19 -9.81 -17.29
CA ASN A 210 16.38 -10.64 -16.43
C ASN A 210 15.82 -9.85 -15.25
N THR A 211 15.81 -8.51 -15.32
CA THR A 211 15.30 -7.65 -14.24
C THR A 211 13.81 -7.86 -13.94
N LYS A 212 13.05 -8.38 -14.93
CA LYS A 212 11.67 -8.86 -14.76
C LYS A 212 11.54 -10.15 -13.92
N PHE A 213 12.64 -10.85 -13.64
CA PHE A 213 12.67 -12.13 -12.91
C PHE A 213 13.37 -12.05 -11.55
N TYR A 214 13.72 -10.84 -11.10
CA TYR A 214 14.30 -10.63 -9.77
C TYR A 214 13.23 -10.35 -8.73
N THR A 215 12.17 -11.15 -8.68
CA THR A 215 11.20 -11.11 -7.59
C THR A 215 11.58 -12.20 -6.60
N ASN A 216 12.05 -11.84 -5.40
CA ASN A 216 12.38 -12.76 -4.32
C ASN A 216 11.37 -12.58 -3.18
N ILE A 217 10.25 -13.27 -3.31
CA ILE A 217 9.16 -13.20 -2.33
C ILE A 217 9.65 -13.73 -0.98
N THR A 218 10.45 -14.81 -0.98
CA THR A 218 11.07 -15.36 0.23
C THR A 218 11.84 -14.29 1.01
N ALA A 219 12.74 -13.55 0.35
CA ALA A 219 13.50 -12.48 1.02
C ALA A 219 12.59 -11.37 1.56
N GLY A 220 11.53 -11.02 0.81
CA GLY A 220 10.51 -10.07 1.28
C GLY A 220 9.81 -10.55 2.57
N LEU A 221 9.43 -11.82 2.62
CA LEU A 221 8.79 -12.42 3.80
C LEU A 221 9.74 -12.54 4.99
N GLU A 222 10.99 -12.97 4.78
CA GLU A 222 12.01 -13.03 5.83
C GLU A 222 12.28 -11.65 6.43
N PHE A 223 12.39 -10.63 5.58
CA PHE A 223 12.62 -9.26 6.03
C PHE A 223 11.44 -8.72 6.85
N ALA A 224 10.21 -8.92 6.38
CA ALA A 224 9.00 -8.55 7.12
C ALA A 224 8.90 -9.29 8.47
N HIS A 225 9.21 -10.58 8.47
CA HIS A 225 9.21 -11.39 9.69
C HIS A 225 10.26 -10.90 10.68
N LYS A 226 11.45 -10.50 10.22
CA LYS A 226 12.47 -9.88 11.08
C LYS A 226 11.96 -8.62 11.76
N ILE A 227 11.24 -7.75 11.05
CA ILE A 227 10.64 -6.52 11.61
C ILE A 227 9.56 -6.87 12.63
N LYS A 228 8.71 -7.86 12.34
CA LYS A 228 7.68 -8.40 13.26
C LYS A 228 8.32 -8.87 14.57
N GLU A 229 9.36 -9.69 14.48
CA GLU A 229 10.08 -10.21 15.66
C GLU A 229 10.76 -9.09 16.46
N ALA A 230 11.38 -8.11 15.79
CA ALA A 230 11.95 -6.94 16.47
C ALA A 230 10.89 -6.16 17.27
N CYS A 231 9.70 -5.97 16.69
CA CYS A 231 8.57 -5.35 17.38
C CYS A 231 8.09 -6.17 18.59
N LEU A 232 7.96 -7.49 18.45
CA LEU A 232 7.55 -8.40 19.54
C LEU A 232 8.58 -8.43 20.67
N ASN A 233 9.87 -8.29 20.34
CA ASN A 233 10.96 -8.20 21.31
C ASN A 233 11.10 -6.82 21.96
N GLY A 234 10.24 -5.86 21.60
CA GLY A 234 10.16 -4.55 22.24
C GLY A 234 11.14 -3.50 21.71
N ASP A 235 11.76 -3.73 20.55
CA ASP A 235 12.78 -2.82 20.01
C ASP A 235 12.80 -2.76 18.47
N LEU A 236 12.50 -1.58 17.92
CA LEU A 236 12.61 -1.27 16.49
C LEU A 236 13.77 -0.31 16.19
N SER A 237 14.65 -0.01 17.16
CA SER A 237 15.70 1.01 17.03
C SER A 237 16.72 0.70 15.93
N GLU A 238 17.07 -0.56 15.71
CA GLU A 238 17.93 -0.98 14.58
C GLU A 238 17.34 -0.61 13.22
N SER A 239 16.01 -0.56 13.14
CA SER A 239 15.27 -0.17 11.94
C SER A 239 15.02 1.35 11.86
N GLY A 240 15.44 2.13 12.86
CA GLY A 240 15.15 3.56 12.98
C GLY A 240 13.83 3.88 13.70
N GLY A 241 13.18 2.87 14.28
CA GLY A 241 11.93 2.99 15.02
C GLY A 241 12.13 3.23 16.53
N PRO A 242 11.05 3.19 17.33
CA PRO A 242 11.12 3.32 18.78
C PRO A 242 11.68 2.07 19.46
N SER A 243 12.25 2.24 20.65
CA SER A 243 12.61 1.15 21.58
C SER A 243 11.73 1.18 22.82
N ASN A 244 11.83 0.15 23.68
CA ASN A 244 11.01 -0.01 24.88
C ASN A 244 9.50 0.03 24.57
N ILE A 245 9.11 -0.67 23.51
CA ILE A 245 7.74 -0.75 23.03
C ILE A 245 7.07 -2.06 23.46
N ARG A 246 5.74 -2.08 23.39
CA ARG A 246 4.94 -3.29 23.50
C ARG A 246 3.83 -3.24 22.44
N PRO A 247 3.71 -4.21 21.53
CA PRO A 247 2.57 -4.24 20.63
C PRO A 247 1.28 -4.42 21.44
N VAL A 248 0.24 -3.66 21.11
CA VAL A 248 -1.11 -3.87 21.65
C VAL A 248 -1.57 -5.26 21.23
N GLU A 249 -2.24 -6.01 22.11
CA GLU A 249 -2.80 -7.32 21.79
C GLU A 249 -4.32 -7.21 21.62
N ASP A 250 -4.83 -7.89 20.59
CA ASP A 250 -6.24 -8.06 20.31
C ASP A 250 -6.67 -9.48 20.68
N VAL A 251 -7.83 -9.61 21.34
CA VAL A 251 -8.43 -10.93 21.60
C VAL A 251 -9.43 -11.25 20.49
N CYS A 252 -9.16 -12.29 19.73
CA CYS A 252 -10.03 -12.79 18.67
C CYS A 252 -10.75 -14.07 19.11
N LEU A 253 -12.02 -14.20 18.71
CA LEU A 253 -12.75 -15.47 18.83
C LEU A 253 -12.69 -16.21 17.49
N THR A 254 -12.26 -17.47 17.52
CA THR A 254 -12.26 -18.35 16.34
C THR A 254 -13.69 -18.77 15.96
N PRO A 255 -13.91 -19.32 14.75
CA PRO A 255 -15.19 -19.93 14.39
C PRO A 255 -15.66 -21.01 15.38
N GLU A 256 -14.71 -21.68 16.04
CA GLU A 256 -14.94 -22.71 17.06
C GLU A 256 -15.23 -22.11 18.45
N GLY A 257 -15.10 -20.79 18.62
CA GLY A 257 -15.32 -20.08 19.87
C GLY A 257 -14.09 -20.03 20.78
N GLU A 258 -12.91 -20.43 20.29
CA GLU A 258 -11.66 -20.36 21.04
C GLU A 258 -11.12 -18.93 21.06
N SER A 259 -10.48 -18.55 22.18
CA SER A 259 -9.88 -17.23 22.34
C SER A 259 -8.42 -17.27 21.91
N VAL A 260 -8.05 -16.42 20.95
CA VAL A 260 -6.70 -16.30 20.42
C VAL A 260 -6.22 -14.87 20.57
N ASN A 261 -5.01 -14.69 21.11
CA ASN A 261 -4.37 -13.37 21.19
C ASN A 261 -3.61 -13.10 19.89
N ALA A 262 -3.88 -11.96 19.28
CA ALA A 262 -3.21 -11.52 18.07
C ALA A 262 -2.50 -10.19 18.37
N PRO A 263 -1.19 -10.06 18.10
CA PRO A 263 -0.54 -8.76 18.22
C PRO A 263 -1.12 -7.80 17.18
N ASN A 264 -1.20 -6.51 17.52
CA ASN A 264 -1.59 -5.42 16.61
C ASN A 264 -0.43 -5.07 15.66
N ILE A 265 0.04 -6.10 14.96
CA ILE A 265 1.01 -6.06 13.89
C ILE A 265 0.30 -6.61 12.66
N ARG A 266 0.43 -5.98 11.50
CA ARG A 266 -0.05 -6.51 10.22
C ARG A 266 1.04 -6.45 9.19
N CYS A 267 1.22 -7.51 8.42
CA CYS A 267 2.11 -7.56 7.29
C CYS A 267 1.29 -7.70 6.01
N LEU A 268 1.42 -6.77 5.08
CA LEU A 268 0.78 -6.83 3.77
C LEU A 268 1.84 -6.81 2.68
N ILE A 269 1.86 -7.86 1.85
CA ILE A 269 2.75 -7.96 0.70
C ILE A 269 1.97 -7.70 -0.60
N TYR A 270 2.47 -6.76 -1.40
CA TYR A 270 1.97 -6.45 -2.73
C TYR A 270 2.91 -7.08 -3.77
N SER A 271 2.40 -7.96 -4.63
CA SER A 271 3.18 -8.56 -5.72
C SER A 271 2.27 -9.01 -6.86
N ASP A 272 2.82 -9.24 -8.03
CA ASP A 272 2.15 -9.97 -9.11
C ASP A 272 2.50 -11.46 -9.15
N GLY A 273 3.20 -11.95 -8.11
CA GLY A 273 3.47 -13.36 -7.87
C GLY A 273 4.14 -14.10 -9.02
N ALA A 274 4.72 -13.37 -9.99
CA ALA A 274 5.11 -13.99 -11.25
C ALA A 274 6.29 -14.95 -11.06
N HIS A 275 7.18 -14.67 -10.10
CA HIS A 275 8.44 -15.38 -9.90
C HIS A 275 8.88 -15.35 -8.43
N ASN A 276 9.61 -16.39 -8.02
CA ASN A 276 10.48 -16.35 -6.84
C ASN A 276 11.93 -16.54 -7.31
N TYR A 277 12.87 -15.78 -6.73
CA TYR A 277 14.28 -15.85 -7.07
C TYR A 277 15.04 -16.64 -6.00
N PRO A 278 15.96 -17.55 -6.38
CA PRO A 278 16.30 -17.95 -7.75
C PRO A 278 15.13 -18.63 -8.48
N THR A 279 15.01 -18.43 -9.79
CA THR A 279 13.87 -18.92 -10.60
C THR A 279 13.55 -20.39 -10.30
N ASP A 280 12.26 -20.71 -10.20
CA ASP A 280 11.71 -22.03 -9.87
C ASP A 280 11.97 -22.50 -8.42
N SER A 281 12.34 -21.60 -7.50
CA SER A 281 12.35 -21.92 -6.06
C SER A 281 10.95 -21.84 -5.45
N ASP A 282 10.65 -22.77 -4.55
CA ASP A 282 9.48 -22.67 -3.69
C ASP A 282 9.57 -21.40 -2.81
N ILE A 283 8.41 -20.79 -2.52
CA ILE A 283 8.34 -19.67 -1.59
C ILE A 283 8.44 -20.23 -0.17
N GLU A 284 9.47 -19.81 0.56
CA GLU A 284 9.59 -20.13 1.98
C GLU A 284 8.89 -19.06 2.80
N ASN A 285 7.88 -19.46 3.57
CA ASN A 285 7.08 -18.55 4.38
C ASN A 285 7.43 -18.68 5.87
N PRO A 286 8.24 -17.78 6.47
CA PRO A 286 8.57 -17.84 7.89
C PRO A 286 7.35 -17.67 8.80
N PHE A 287 6.27 -17.05 8.30
CA PHE A 287 5.02 -16.86 9.04
C PHE A 287 4.20 -18.15 9.22
N ASP A 288 4.50 -19.24 8.49
CA ASP A 288 3.79 -20.52 8.67
C ASP A 288 4.04 -21.17 10.04
N LYS A 289 5.07 -20.70 10.75
CA LYS A 289 5.43 -21.15 12.10
C LYS A 289 4.75 -20.34 13.20
N ASP A 290 4.07 -19.25 12.84
CA ASP A 290 3.38 -18.39 13.81
C ASP A 290 2.06 -19.05 14.25
N GLU A 291 1.80 -19.03 15.56
CA GLU A 291 0.50 -19.45 16.11
C GLU A 291 -0.64 -18.58 15.54
N THR A 292 -0.41 -17.27 15.47
CA THR A 292 -1.33 -16.31 14.85
C THR A 292 -0.56 -15.45 13.87
N SER A 293 -0.49 -15.91 12.62
CA SER A 293 0.18 -15.13 11.58
C SER A 293 -0.59 -13.86 11.23
N VAL A 294 0.20 -12.81 10.98
CA VAL A 294 -0.24 -11.47 10.61
C VAL A 294 -0.12 -11.17 9.11
N LEU A 295 0.23 -12.17 8.29
CA LEU A 295 0.53 -12.02 6.86
C LEU A 295 -0.73 -12.03 5.99
N MET A 296 -0.88 -10.97 5.21
CA MET A 296 -1.87 -10.80 4.14
C MET A 296 -1.15 -10.57 2.80
N THR A 297 -1.80 -10.94 1.70
CA THR A 297 -1.25 -10.78 0.35
C THR A 297 -2.20 -10.03 -0.57
N ALA A 298 -1.67 -9.12 -1.38
CA ALA A 298 -2.38 -8.42 -2.44
C ALA A 298 -1.72 -8.74 -3.80
N PHE A 299 -2.46 -9.43 -4.64
CA PHE A 299 -2.01 -9.91 -5.94
C PHE A 299 -2.51 -9.02 -7.08
N PHE A 300 -1.61 -8.57 -7.97
CA PHE A 300 -1.98 -7.79 -9.16
C PHE A 300 -1.90 -8.61 -10.45
N GLY A 301 -3.04 -8.97 -11.01
CA GLY A 301 -3.11 -9.72 -12.26
C GLY A 301 -4.38 -10.55 -12.38
N LYS A 302 -4.34 -11.61 -13.20
CA LYS A 302 -5.52 -12.44 -13.45
C LYS A 302 -5.68 -13.56 -12.42
N LYS A 303 -6.93 -13.92 -12.11
CA LYS A 303 -7.28 -14.97 -11.14
C LYS A 303 -6.71 -16.35 -11.47
N ASP A 304 -6.56 -16.65 -12.75
CA ASP A 304 -6.08 -17.92 -13.30
C ASP A 304 -4.55 -17.98 -13.44
N SER A 305 -3.84 -16.92 -13.05
CA SER A 305 -2.38 -16.91 -13.07
C SER A 305 -1.79 -17.81 -11.97
N PRO A 306 -0.66 -18.50 -12.23
CA PRO A 306 0.05 -19.28 -11.21
C PRO A 306 0.43 -18.44 -9.99
N GLY A 307 0.90 -17.21 -10.22
CA GLY A 307 1.27 -16.29 -9.14
C GLY A 307 0.14 -15.96 -8.17
N TYR A 308 -1.11 -15.94 -8.63
CA TYR A 308 -2.24 -15.74 -7.71
C TYR A 308 -2.41 -16.94 -6.77
N ALA A 309 -2.24 -18.16 -7.27
CA ALA A 309 -2.33 -19.36 -6.46
C ALA A 309 -1.21 -19.39 -5.40
N GLU A 310 0.01 -18.99 -5.78
CA GLU A 310 1.17 -18.89 -4.88
C GLU A 310 0.94 -17.83 -3.79
N MET A 311 0.60 -16.59 -4.17
CA MET A 311 0.33 -15.51 -3.22
C MET A 311 -0.85 -15.82 -2.30
N LYS A 312 -1.86 -16.54 -2.79
CA LYS A 312 -2.98 -17.02 -1.97
C LYS A 312 -2.55 -18.16 -1.04
N GLY A 313 -1.61 -19.01 -1.46
CA GLY A 313 -1.07 -20.12 -0.69
C GLY A 313 -0.36 -19.65 0.58
N ILE A 314 0.52 -18.65 0.42
CA ILE A 314 1.30 -18.07 1.54
C ILE A 314 0.48 -17.16 2.46
N ALA A 315 -0.67 -16.65 2.00
CA ALA A 315 -1.54 -15.83 2.84
C ALA A 315 -2.03 -16.63 4.05
N CYS A 316 -2.17 -15.97 5.20
CA CYS A 316 -2.60 -16.67 6.40
C CYS A 316 -4.11 -16.68 6.54
N ALA A 317 -4.64 -17.65 7.30
CA ALA A 317 -6.05 -17.74 7.58
C ALA A 317 -6.41 -16.73 8.68
N CYS A 318 -7.49 -15.98 8.48
CA CYS A 318 -8.03 -15.10 9.51
C CYS A 318 -8.48 -15.92 10.72
N PRO A 319 -7.99 -15.63 11.94
CA PRO A 319 -8.40 -16.37 13.13
C PRO A 319 -9.90 -16.27 13.38
N LYS A 320 -10.54 -15.14 13.01
CA LYS A 320 -11.99 -14.91 13.22
C LYS A 320 -12.90 -15.64 12.22
N HIS A 321 -12.46 -15.79 10.97
CA HIS A 321 -13.33 -16.23 9.87
C HIS A 321 -12.84 -17.49 9.14
N GLY A 322 -11.61 -17.97 9.42
CA GLY A 322 -10.96 -19.06 8.68
C GLY A 322 -10.60 -18.72 7.22
N ALA A 323 -11.04 -17.58 6.70
CA ALA A 323 -10.77 -17.15 5.33
C ALA A 323 -9.33 -16.64 5.17
N LYS A 324 -8.69 -16.98 4.05
CA LYS A 324 -7.34 -16.50 3.70
C LYS A 324 -7.33 -14.98 3.51
N GLY A 325 -6.32 -14.31 4.07
CA GLY A 325 -6.02 -12.89 3.89
C GLY A 325 -5.41 -12.58 2.51
N ALA A 326 -5.99 -13.14 1.44
CA ALA A 326 -5.50 -12.99 0.06
C ALA A 326 -6.47 -12.15 -0.78
N PHE A 327 -5.95 -11.09 -1.39
CA PHE A 327 -6.71 -10.10 -2.15
C PHE A 327 -6.29 -10.14 -3.63
N LEU A 328 -7.26 -10.20 -4.54
CA LEU A 328 -7.04 -10.24 -5.99
C LEU A 328 -7.39 -8.88 -6.58
N ILE A 329 -6.42 -8.23 -7.22
CA ILE A 329 -6.56 -6.90 -7.81
C ILE A 329 -6.46 -7.03 -9.32
N ASN A 330 -7.61 -7.27 -9.94
CA ASN A 330 -7.74 -7.51 -11.38
C ASN A 330 -8.69 -6.54 -12.08
N CYS A 331 -9.36 -5.67 -11.32
CA CYS A 331 -10.26 -4.65 -11.83
C CYS A 331 -10.34 -3.46 -10.85
N MET A 332 -11.05 -2.42 -11.28
CA MET A 332 -11.25 -1.18 -10.53
C MET A 332 -11.96 -1.39 -9.18
N GLU A 333 -13.03 -2.17 -9.18
CA GLU A 333 -13.81 -2.45 -7.98
C GLU A 333 -12.95 -3.11 -6.89
N GLU A 334 -12.12 -4.09 -7.25
CA GLU A 334 -11.20 -4.75 -6.32
C GLU A 334 -10.09 -3.80 -5.83
N TYR A 335 -9.65 -2.85 -6.67
CA TYR A 335 -8.69 -1.82 -6.25
C TYR A 335 -9.26 -0.92 -5.14
N HIS A 336 -10.54 -0.57 -5.20
CA HIS A 336 -11.18 0.19 -4.12
C HIS A 336 -11.20 -0.58 -2.79
N LYS A 337 -11.35 -1.92 -2.83
CA LYS A 337 -11.29 -2.77 -1.61
C LYS A 337 -9.92 -2.73 -0.93
N LEU A 338 -8.83 -2.48 -1.65
CA LEU A 338 -7.51 -2.29 -1.04
C LEU A 338 -7.48 -1.08 -0.10
N ARG A 339 -8.31 -0.06 -0.30
CA ARG A 339 -8.35 1.11 0.60
C ARG A 339 -8.83 0.71 1.99
N GLY A 340 -9.79 -0.22 2.05
CA GLY A 340 -10.28 -0.79 3.31
C GLY A 340 -9.24 -1.62 4.06
N LEU A 341 -8.24 -2.19 3.36
CA LEU A 341 -7.23 -3.08 3.97
C LEU A 341 -6.42 -2.42 5.07
N PHE A 342 -6.15 -1.12 4.94
CA PHE A 342 -5.37 -0.35 5.92
C PHE A 342 -6.15 0.06 7.17
N ARG A 343 -7.47 0.24 7.05
CA ARG A 343 -8.31 0.43 8.24
C ARG A 343 -8.31 -0.82 9.14
N MET A 344 -8.09 -2.01 8.57
CA MET A 344 -7.89 -3.24 9.34
C MET A 344 -6.52 -3.37 10.02
N SER A 345 -5.50 -2.62 9.56
CA SER A 345 -4.16 -2.61 10.17
C SER A 345 -3.96 -1.53 11.22
N SER A 346 -5.00 -0.74 11.50
CA SER A 346 -4.98 0.38 12.44
C SER A 346 -6.06 0.27 13.53
N GLY A 347 -7.09 -0.55 13.32
CA GLY A 347 -8.05 -0.98 14.33
C GLY A 347 -7.78 -2.42 14.79
N ALA A 348 -8.31 -2.78 15.96
CA ALA A 348 -8.21 -4.09 16.62
C ALA A 348 -8.82 -5.28 15.83
N SER A 349 -9.13 -5.12 14.54
CA SER A 349 -9.85 -6.14 13.80
C SER A 349 -9.57 -6.07 12.30
N GLY A 350 -8.80 -7.05 11.83
CA GLY A 350 -9.00 -7.56 10.49
C GLY A 350 -7.80 -8.31 9.93
N PHE A 351 -8.09 -9.51 9.41
CA PHE A 351 -7.10 -10.43 8.86
C PHE A 351 -7.53 -10.96 7.47
N CYS A 352 -8.72 -10.59 7.00
CA CYS A 352 -9.24 -10.97 5.69
C CYS A 352 -10.35 -10.01 5.25
N GLY A 353 -10.81 -10.14 3.99
CA GLY A 353 -11.87 -9.29 3.44
C GLY A 353 -13.21 -9.32 4.20
N HIS A 354 -13.50 -10.37 4.96
CA HIS A 354 -14.72 -10.42 5.79
C HIS A 354 -14.65 -9.54 7.04
N CYS A 355 -13.45 -9.13 7.44
CA CYS A 355 -13.28 -8.17 8.52
C CYS A 355 -13.49 -6.73 8.06
N LEU A 356 -13.56 -6.48 6.75
CA LEU A 356 -13.85 -5.16 6.21
C LEU A 356 -15.32 -4.81 6.50
N PRO A 357 -15.60 -3.62 7.06
CA PRO A 357 -16.96 -3.09 7.11
C PRO A 357 -17.56 -3.07 5.71
N ARG A 358 -18.84 -3.44 5.58
CA ARG A 358 -19.55 -3.49 4.28
C ARG A 358 -19.85 -2.10 3.71
N ASP A 359 -19.69 -1.05 4.52
CA ASP A 359 -20.07 0.32 4.19
C ASP A 359 -18.88 1.17 3.69
N ILE A 360 -17.80 0.53 3.19
CA ILE A 360 -16.62 1.20 2.61
C ILE A 360 -16.68 1.15 1.09
#